data_AF-A0A1V5GQD2-F1
#
_entry.id   AF-A0A1V5GQD2-F1
#
_cell.length_a   1.000
_cell.length_b   1.000
_cell.length_c   1.000
_cell.angle_alpha   90.00
_cell.angle_beta   90.00
_cell.angle_gamma   90.00
#
_symmetry.space_group_name_H-M   'P 1'
#
loop_
_entity.id
_entity.type
_entity.pdbx_description
1 polymer ?
#
loop_
_entity_poly.entity_id
_entity_poly.type
_entity_poly.pdbx_seq_one_letter_code
_entity_poly.pdbx_strand_id
1 'polypeptide(L)'
;MNAKNEKGRNCLIAMAAYVIIKAVLNMILAGGFSLSGLFIALGTACLFFIWIKKFNYVIAAILAIVVAIHLPANLAHIGSNWIYLLEGVIDIVCAVLLVTNEDIKENFSGTINFS
;
A
#
# COMPACT_ATOMS: atom_id res chain seq x y z
N MET A 1 -17.62 -10.42 2.28
CA MET A 1 -17.37 -9.79 0.98
C MET A 1 -16.99 -10.86 -0.03
N ASN A 2 -17.72 -10.99 -1.14
CA ASN A 2 -17.39 -11.95 -2.20
C ASN A 2 -16.51 -11.27 -3.25
N ALA A 3 -15.27 -11.73 -3.40
CA ALA A 3 -14.40 -11.26 -4.48
C ALA A 3 -14.95 -11.75 -5.80
N LYS A 4 -14.89 -10.88 -6.81
CA LYS A 4 -15.19 -11.28 -8.18
C LYS A 4 -14.04 -12.12 -8.76
N ASN A 5 -12.81 -11.81 -8.36
CA ASN A 5 -11.61 -12.49 -8.83
C ASN A 5 -10.72 -12.91 -7.67
N GLU A 6 -10.56 -14.22 -7.48
CA GLU A 6 -9.80 -14.78 -6.36
C GLU A 6 -8.30 -14.47 -6.42
N LYS A 7 -7.71 -14.44 -7.62
CA LYS A 7 -6.30 -14.10 -7.80
C LYS A 7 -6.05 -12.65 -7.43
N GLY A 8 -6.89 -11.74 -7.93
CA GLY A 8 -6.84 -10.32 -7.57
C GLY A 8 -7.04 -10.09 -6.08
N ARG A 9 -7.99 -10.80 -5.45
CA ARG A 9 -8.22 -10.75 -3.99
C ARG A 9 -6.98 -11.17 -3.22
N ASN A 10 -6.37 -12.30 -3.58
CA ASN A 10 -5.19 -12.80 -2.87
C ASN A 10 -4.02 -11.83 -2.99
N CYS A 11 -3.87 -11.18 -4.15
CA CYS A 11 -2.89 -10.13 -4.36
C CYS A 11 -3.16 -8.91 -3.45
N LEU A 12 -4.41 -8.44 -3.36
CA LEU A 12 -4.80 -7.34 -2.48
C LEU A 12 -4.57 -7.66 -1.00
N ILE A 13 -4.86 -8.89 -0.56
CA ILE A 13 -4.59 -9.35 0.81
C ILE A 13 -3.07 -9.34 1.08
N ALA A 14 -2.26 -9.83 0.14
CA ALA A 14 -0.80 -9.82 0.26
C ALA A 14 -0.26 -8.39 0.36
N MET A 15 -0.77 -7.46 -0.45
CA MET A 15 -0.40 -6.04 -0.38
C MET A 15 -0.80 -5.41 0.96
N ALA A 16 -2.00 -5.68 1.46
CA ALA A 16 -2.45 -5.18 2.76
C ALA A 16 -1.58 -5.71 3.90
N ALA A 17 -1.25 -7.01 3.88
CA ALA A 17 -0.35 -7.61 4.85
C ALA A 17 1.05 -6.99 4.78
N TYR A 18 1.58 -6.78 3.57
CA TYR A 18 2.87 -6.13 3.34
C TYR A 18 2.93 -4.74 3.98
N VAL A 19 1.90 -3.89 3.79
CA VAL A 19 1.88 -2.53 4.35
C VAL A 19 1.97 -2.54 5.88
N ILE A 20 1.29 -3.49 6.54
CA ILE A 20 1.36 -3.64 8.00
C ILE A 20 2.72 -4.17 8.45
N ILE A 21 3.23 -5.22 7.78
CA ILE A 21 4.53 -5.82 8.11
C ILE A 21 5.63 -4.77 7.98
N LYS A 22 5.65 -4.01 6.87
CA LYS A 22 6.57 -2.90 6.64
C LYS A 22 6.48 -1.86 7.75
N ALA A 23 5.29 -1.45 8.16
CA ALA A 23 5.14 -0.45 9.23
C ALA A 23 5.73 -0.93 10.56
N VAL A 24 5.54 -2.21 10.89
CA VAL A 24 6.15 -2.83 12.07
C VAL A 24 7.66 -2.90 11.95
N LEU A 25 8.18 -3.35 10.80
CA LEU A 25 9.63 -3.38 10.53
C LEU A 25 10.25 -1.99 10.67
N ASN A 26 9.61 -0.96 10.11
CA ASN A 26 10.09 0.42 10.21
C ASN A 26 10.16 0.93 11.64
N MET A 27 9.21 0.56 12.51
CA MET A 27 9.28 0.91 13.93
C MET A 27 10.42 0.20 14.66
N ILE A 28 10.66 -1.08 14.34
CA ILE A 28 11.76 -1.85 14.92
C ILE A 28 13.12 -1.26 14.49
N LEU A 29 13.28 -0.99 13.19
CA LEU A 29 14.52 -0.48 12.62
C LEU A 29 14.81 0.98 13.00
N ALA A 30 13.78 1.81 13.16
CA ALA A 30 13.93 3.17 13.68
C ALA A 30 14.19 3.22 15.19
N GLY A 31 14.11 2.09 15.90
CA GLY A 31 14.33 2.02 17.34
C GLY A 31 13.24 2.71 18.17
N GLY A 32 12.02 2.87 17.62
CA GLY A 32 10.96 3.64 18.27
C GLY A 32 9.58 3.43 17.67
N PHE A 33 8.55 3.62 18.49
CA PHE A 33 7.15 3.50 18.09
C PHE A 33 6.67 4.76 17.37
N SER A 34 6.09 4.59 16.17
CA SER A 34 5.55 5.68 15.36
C SER A 34 4.04 5.54 15.19
N LEU A 35 3.29 6.32 15.97
CA LEU A 35 1.83 6.31 15.95
C LEU A 35 1.27 6.73 14.57
N SER A 36 1.90 7.74 13.95
CA SER A 36 1.49 8.23 12.62
C SER A 36 1.74 7.20 11.53
N GLY A 37 2.92 6.55 11.53
CA GLY A 37 3.24 5.50 10.57
C GLY A 37 2.29 4.30 10.69
N LEU A 38 1.95 3.92 11.92
CA LEU A 38 1.00 2.85 12.16
C LEU A 38 -0.41 3.21 11.67
N PHE A 39 -0.91 4.42 11.93
CA PHE A 39 -2.24 4.83 11.46
C PHE A 39 -2.32 4.92 9.94
N ILE A 40 -1.28 5.40 9.26
CA ILE A 40 -1.23 5.41 7.80
C ILE A 40 -1.27 3.96 7.27
N ALA A 41 -0.50 3.06 7.87
CA ALA A 41 -0.48 1.66 7.47
C ALA A 41 -1.83 0.97 7.67
N LEU A 42 -2.45 1.14 8.84
CA LEU A 42 -3.77 0.59 9.15
C LEU A 42 -4.86 1.19 8.26
N GLY A 43 -4.86 2.51 8.07
CA GLY A 43 -5.81 3.19 7.20
C GLY A 43 -5.69 2.67 5.77
N THR A 44 -4.46 2.56 5.25
CA THR A 44 -4.20 2.04 3.90
C THR A 44 -4.61 0.57 3.79
N ALA A 45 -4.30 -0.26 4.78
CA ALA A 45 -4.72 -1.67 4.82
C ALA A 45 -6.25 -1.81 4.78
N CYS A 46 -6.99 -0.97 5.52
CA CYS A 46 -8.45 -0.94 5.46
C CYS A 46 -8.96 -0.59 4.06
N LEU A 47 -8.32 0.35 3.35
CA LEU A 47 -8.73 0.73 1.99
C LEU A 47 -8.66 -0.43 0.99
N PHE A 48 -7.71 -1.37 1.15
CA PHE A 48 -7.63 -2.57 0.29
C PHE A 48 -8.89 -3.46 0.37
N PHE A 49 -9.67 -3.34 1.45
CA PHE A 49 -10.94 -4.04 1.64
C PHE A 49 -12.16 -3.15 1.32
N ILE A 50 -11.95 -1.93 0.82
CA ILE A 50 -13.01 -1.07 0.29
C ILE A 50 -13.05 -1.23 -1.23
N TRP A 51 -13.88 -2.17 -1.68
CA TRP A 51 -13.99 -2.59 -3.08
C TRP A 51 -14.91 -1.70 -3.91
N ILE A 52 -14.69 -0.39 -3.80
CA ILE A 52 -15.48 0.65 -4.46
C ILE A 52 -14.74 1.11 -5.71
N LYS A 53 -15.51 1.49 -6.75
CA LYS A 53 -14.96 2.02 -7.99
C LYS A 53 -13.95 3.13 -7.71
N LYS A 54 -12.79 3.02 -8.37
CA LYS A 54 -11.66 3.95 -8.33
C LYS A 54 -10.86 3.98 -7.03
N PHE A 55 -11.21 3.23 -5.98
CA PHE A 55 -10.41 3.20 -4.74
C PHE A 55 -9.01 2.62 -4.94
N ASN A 56 -8.81 1.74 -5.92
CA ASN A 56 -7.48 1.27 -6.33
C ASN A 56 -6.52 2.42 -6.67
N TYR A 57 -7.01 3.49 -7.33
CA TYR A 57 -6.18 4.66 -7.64
C TYR A 57 -5.86 5.50 -6.41
N VAL A 58 -6.78 5.56 -5.42
CA VAL A 58 -6.54 6.25 -4.15
C VAL A 58 -5.43 5.54 -3.37
N ILE A 59 -5.50 4.21 -3.27
CA ILE A 59 -4.45 3.41 -2.61
C ILE A 59 -3.12 3.57 -3.33
N ALA A 60 -3.11 3.50 -4.67
CA ALA A 60 -1.91 3.70 -5.47
C ALA A 60 -1.29 5.10 -5.25
N ALA A 61 -2.13 6.14 -5.16
CA ALA A 61 -1.67 7.50 -4.87
C ALA A 61 -1.05 7.62 -3.47
N ILE A 62 -1.66 7.00 -2.45
CA ILE A 62 -1.10 6.98 -1.09
C ILE A 62 0.29 6.33 -1.09
N LEU A 63 0.44 5.15 -1.70
CA LEU A 63 1.72 4.46 -1.80
C LEU A 63 2.76 5.32 -2.52
N ALA A 64 2.41 5.92 -3.65
CA ALA A 64 3.30 6.79 -4.41
C ALA A 64 3.73 8.05 -3.63
N ILE A 65 2.80 8.67 -2.88
CA ILE A 65 3.09 9.85 -2.05
C ILE A 65 4.06 9.47 -0.91
N VAL A 66 3.84 8.34 -0.24
CA VAL A 66 4.74 7.87 0.82
C VAL A 66 6.16 7.69 0.27
N VAL A 67 6.30 7.03 -0.88
CA VAL A 67 7.61 6.89 -1.53
C VAL A 67 8.21 8.27 -1.85
N ALA A 68 7.44 9.17 -2.46
CA ALA A 68 7.93 10.50 -2.83
C ALA A 68 8.43 11.32 -1.64
N ILE A 69 7.77 11.22 -0.48
CA ILE A 69 8.17 11.91 0.75
C ILE A 69 9.50 11.36 1.29
N HIS A 70 9.69 10.03 1.28
CA HIS A 70 10.85 9.39 1.89
C HIS A 70 12.05 9.21 0.96
N LEU A 71 11.83 9.22 -0.37
CA LEU A 71 12.85 8.95 -1.37
C LEU A 71 14.07 9.88 -1.29
N PRO A 72 13.94 11.23 -1.17
CA PRO A 72 15.11 12.11 -1.12
C PRO A 72 16.06 11.80 0.04
N ALA A 73 15.50 11.60 1.23
CA ALA A 73 16.29 11.27 2.42
C ALA A 73 16.94 9.88 2.31
N ASN A 74 16.21 8.90 1.77
CA ASN A 74 16.73 7.55 1.59
C ASN A 74 17.85 7.48 0.54
N LEU A 75 17.76 8.27 -0.54
CA LEU A 75 18.81 8.37 -1.54
C LEU A 75 20.07 9.09 -1.02
N ALA A 76 19.89 10.15 -0.22
CA ALA A 76 21.01 10.86 0.40
C ALA A 76 21.83 9.97 1.35
N HIS A 77 21.20 8.94 1.93
CA HIS A 77 21.81 8.01 2.87
C HIS A 77 21.78 6.56 2.37
N ILE A 78 21.96 6.34 1.06
CA ILE A 78 21.77 5.03 0.42
C ILE A 78 22.53 3.87 1.09
N GLY A 79 23.73 4.11 1.63
CA GLY A 79 24.51 3.08 2.33
C GLY A 79 23.85 2.54 3.60
N SER A 80 23.18 3.39 4.38
CA SER A 80 22.48 3.01 5.62
C SER A 80 20.98 2.76 5.40
N ASN A 81 20.38 3.36 4.37
CA ASN A 81 18.94 3.38 4.15
C ASN A 81 18.49 2.46 2.99
N TRP A 82 19.35 1.56 2.53
CA TRP A 82 19.04 0.67 1.40
C TRP A 82 17.77 -0.17 1.61
N ILE A 83 17.45 -0.54 2.85
CA ILE A 83 16.22 -1.27 3.18
C ILE A 83 14.96 -0.43 2.92
N TYR A 84 14.97 0.85 3.28
CA TYR A 84 13.87 1.77 3.03
C TYR A 84 13.72 2.11 1.53
N LEU A 85 14.81 2.03 0.76
CA LEU A 85 14.75 2.12 -0.71
C LEU A 85 14.09 0.87 -1.32
N LEU A 86 14.43 -0.33 -0.83
CA LEU A 86 13.80 -1.57 -1.27
C LEU A 86 12.28 -1.55 -0.98
N GLU A 87 11.89 -1.10 0.20
CA GLU A 87 10.47 -0.86 0.52
C GLU A 87 9.80 0.12 -0.44
N GLY A 88 10.49 1.21 -0.78
CA GLY A 88 9.98 2.18 -1.75
C GLY A 88 9.77 1.57 -3.14
N VAL A 89 10.64 0.65 -3.58
CA VAL A 89 10.46 -0.08 -4.83
C VAL A 89 9.23 -0.99 -4.77
N ILE A 90 9.04 -1.73 -3.67
CA ILE A 90 7.87 -2.60 -3.50
C ILE A 90 6.57 -1.77 -3.49
N ASP A 91 6.56 -0.61 -2.83
CA ASP A 91 5.41 0.31 -2.84
C ASP A 91 5.06 0.76 -4.26
N ILE A 92 6.06 1.11 -5.08
CA ILE A 92 5.86 1.49 -6.49
C ILE A 92 5.27 0.31 -7.27
N VAL A 93 5.81 -0.90 -7.09
CA VAL A 93 5.29 -2.11 -7.76
C VAL A 93 3.82 -2.34 -7.39
N CYS A 94 3.47 -2.22 -6.10
CA CYS A 94 2.10 -2.32 -5.64
C CYS A 94 1.20 -1.24 -6.27
N ALA A 95 1.66 0.01 -6.32
CA ALA A 95 0.93 1.11 -6.93
C ALA A 95 0.68 0.88 -8.44
N VAL A 96 1.69 0.37 -9.16
CA VAL A 96 1.56 0.02 -10.59
C VAL A 96 0.54 -1.09 -10.77
N LEU A 97 0.65 -2.19 -10.00
CA LEU A 97 -0.27 -3.32 -10.08
C LEU A 97 -1.72 -2.91 -9.81
N LEU A 98 -1.96 -2.04 -8.82
CA LEU A 98 -3.29 -1.50 -8.53
C LEU A 98 -3.93 -0.77 -9.72
N VAL A 99 -3.12 -0.20 -10.63
CA VAL A 99 -3.58 0.60 -11.76
C VAL A 99 -3.62 -0.19 -13.07
N THR A 100 -2.73 -1.17 -13.24
CA THR A 100 -2.54 -1.90 -14.50
C THR A 100 -3.11 -3.32 -14.50
N ASN A 101 -3.15 -4.01 -13.35
CA ASN A 101 -3.56 -5.40 -13.29
C ASN A 101 -5.10 -5.54 -13.31
N GLU A 102 -5.63 -6.23 -14.32
CA GLU A 102 -7.07 -6.39 -14.52
C GLU A 102 -7.75 -7.22 -13.42
N ASP A 103 -7.13 -8.32 -12.97
CA ASP A 103 -7.65 -9.17 -11.88
C ASP A 103 -7.83 -8.36 -10.59
N ILE A 104 -6.88 -7.46 -10.30
CA ILE A 104 -6.96 -6.56 -9.14
C ILE A 104 -8.10 -5.56 -9.33
N LYS A 105 -8.17 -4.90 -10.49
CA LYS A 105 -9.15 -3.85 -10.78
C LYS A 105 -10.59 -4.36 -10.76
N GLU A 106 -10.81 -5.61 -11.16
CA GLU A 106 -12.14 -6.24 -11.16
C GLU A 106 -12.77 -6.25 -9.75
N ASN A 107 -11.95 -6.37 -8.71
CA ASN A 107 -12.41 -6.30 -7.33
C ASN A 107 -12.90 -4.89 -6.95
N PHE A 108 -12.44 -3.81 -7.59
CA PHE A 108 -12.87 -2.43 -7.32
C PHE A 108 -14.03 -1.99 -8.22
N SER A 109 -15.14 -2.73 -8.18
CA SER A 109 -16.30 -2.49 -9.05
C SER A 109 -17.58 -2.08 -8.31
N GLY A 110 -17.56 -2.02 -6.98
CA GLY A 110 -18.69 -1.59 -6.15
C GLY A 110 -19.06 -0.12 -6.36
N THR A 111 -20.35 0.19 -6.25
CA THR A 111 -20.87 1.56 -6.28
C THR A 111 -21.50 1.90 -4.94
N ILE A 112 -21.27 3.11 -4.43
CA ILE A 112 -22.03 3.63 -3.29
C ILE A 112 -23.32 4.21 -3.84
N ASN A 113 -24.45 3.60 -3.51
CA ASN A 113 -25.76 4.17 -3.77
C ASN A 113 -26.22 4.87 -2.48
N PHE A 114 -26.41 6.18 -2.54
CA PHE A 114 -27.08 6.91 -1.46
C PHE A 114 -28.59 6.79 -1.73
N SER A 115 -29.25 5.87 -1.02
CA SER A 115 -30.71 5.74 -0.98
C SER A 115 -31.31 6.67 0.07
#